data_AF-A0A7K4IPZ1-F1
#
_entry.id   AF-A0A7K4IPZ1-F1
#
_cell.length_a   1.000
_cell.length_b   1.000
_cell.length_c   1.000
_cell.angle_alpha   90.00
_cell.angle_beta   90.00
_cell.angle_gamma   90.00
#
_symmetry.space_group_name_H-M   'P 1'
#
loop_
_entity.id
_entity.type
_entity.pdbx_description
1 polymer ?
#
loop_
_entity_poly.entity_id
_entity_poly.type
_entity_poly.pdbx_seq_one_letter_code
_entity_poly.pdbx_strand_id
1 'polypeptide(L)'
;MAIELLPEFFLFLGIDLFIALALLTCVMEHFNRLISYLYEAAAVFGYVNMFMSREFIASFGEYMRFSYSFLYLALALANVIGINVYLLVSKKSWGTAKVFASCVTFPTVLISTFFFSLYCKDTSYVLTAALMSSAMILGIGIAFLVVPEKLKEKLERR
;
A
#
# COMPACT_ATOMS: atom_id res chain seq x y z
N MET A 1 7.50 -6.43 27.43
CA MET A 1 6.43 -5.45 27.17
C MET A 1 6.04 -5.65 25.71
N ALA A 2 5.01 -6.46 25.44
CA ALA A 2 4.55 -6.67 24.07
C ALA A 2 3.78 -5.41 23.66
N ILE A 3 4.16 -4.79 22.54
CA ILE A 3 3.40 -3.71 21.94
C ILE A 3 2.16 -4.37 21.32
N GLU A 4 1.00 -4.23 21.97
CA GLU A 4 -0.27 -4.62 21.35
C GLU A 4 -0.60 -3.60 20.27
N LEU A 5 -0.48 -4.00 19.01
CA LEU A 5 -0.80 -3.14 17.88
C LEU A 5 -2.32 -3.02 17.78
N LEU A 6 -2.84 -1.79 17.84
CA LEU A 6 -4.27 -1.53 17.66
C LEU A 6 -4.66 -1.69 16.18
N PRO A 7 -5.82 -2.27 15.84
CA PRO A 7 -6.27 -2.41 14.45
C PRO A 7 -6.42 -1.05 13.74
N GLU A 8 -6.69 0.02 14.48
CA GLU A 8 -6.77 1.40 13.99
C GLU A 8 -5.48 1.88 13.33
N PHE A 9 -4.33 1.27 13.68
CA PHE A 9 -3.07 1.53 13.02
C PHE A 9 -3.13 1.20 11.52
N PHE A 10 -3.82 0.12 11.12
CA PHE A 10 -3.97 -0.22 9.70
C PHE A 10 -4.80 0.80 8.95
N LEU A 11 -5.82 1.35 9.61
CA LEU A 11 -6.63 2.41 9.05
C LEU A 11 -5.82 3.70 8.87
N PHE A 12 -5.03 4.08 9.88
CA PHE A 12 -4.13 5.22 9.82
C PHE A 12 -3.10 5.05 8.68
N LEU A 13 -2.48 3.86 8.57
CA LEU A 13 -1.57 3.55 7.47
C LEU A 13 -2.27 3.68 6.12
N GLY A 14 -3.52 3.23 5.99
CA GLY A 14 -4.31 3.39 4.77
C GLY A 14 -4.58 4.86 4.40
N ILE A 15 -4.85 5.72 5.40
CA ILE A 15 -5.03 7.16 5.20
C ILE A 15 -3.73 7.78 4.65
N ASP A 16 -2.60 7.49 5.30
CA ASP A 16 -1.29 7.98 4.88
C ASP A 16 -0.97 7.55 3.44
N LEU A 17 -1.31 6.31 3.07
CA LEU A 17 -1.17 5.81 1.70
C LEU A 17 -2.05 6.61 0.71
N PHE A 18 -3.31 6.90 1.05
CA PHE A 18 -4.16 7.71 0.17
C PHE A 18 -3.66 9.15 0.01
N ILE A 19 -3.15 9.77 1.07
CA ILE A 19 -2.54 11.10 0.98
C ILE A 19 -1.29 11.04 0.11
N ALA A 20 -0.42 10.04 0.31
CA ALA A 20 0.76 9.84 -0.51
C ALA A 20 0.38 9.63 -1.99
N LEU A 21 -0.66 8.85 -2.27
CA LEU A 21 -1.18 8.65 -3.63
C LEU A 21 -1.76 9.94 -4.23
N ALA A 22 -2.48 10.75 -3.46
CA ALA A 22 -3.01 12.03 -3.91
C ALA A 22 -1.87 12.98 -4.34
N LEU A 23 -0.84 13.12 -3.49
CA LEU A 23 0.34 13.92 -3.79
C LEU A 23 1.10 13.39 -5.00
N LEU A 24 1.30 12.08 -5.06
CA LEU A 24 2.11 11.47 -6.10
C LEU A 24 1.40 11.51 -7.46
N THR A 25 0.09 11.27 -7.50
CA THR A 25 -0.71 11.48 -8.72
C THR A 25 -0.79 12.94 -9.15
N CYS A 26 -0.71 13.89 -8.21
CA CYS A 26 -0.68 15.32 -8.52
C CYS A 26 0.67 15.75 -9.13
N VAL A 27 1.78 15.21 -8.60
CA VAL A 27 3.13 15.45 -9.11
C VAL A 27 3.35 14.77 -10.47
N MET A 28 2.73 13.62 -10.68
CA MET A 28 2.84 12.90 -11.94
C MET A 28 1.96 13.53 -13.03
N GLU A 29 2.57 14.15 -14.03
CA GLU A 29 1.90 14.75 -15.19
C GLU A 29 1.00 13.79 -16.00
N HIS A 30 1.10 12.48 -15.76
CA HIS A 30 0.36 11.45 -16.47
C HIS A 30 -1.10 11.33 -16.02
N PHE A 31 -1.46 11.86 -14.84
CA PHE A 31 -2.77 11.71 -14.22
C PHE A 31 -3.58 13.01 -14.29
N ASN A 32 -4.89 12.86 -14.48
CA ASN A 32 -5.81 14.00 -14.41
C ASN A 32 -5.96 14.42 -12.93
N ARG A 33 -6.03 15.73 -12.66
CA ARG A 33 -6.20 16.30 -11.31
C ARG A 33 -7.38 15.69 -10.54
N LEU A 34 -8.41 15.24 -11.25
CA LEU A 34 -9.56 14.54 -10.66
C LEU A 34 -9.16 13.31 -9.84
N ILE A 35 -8.12 12.58 -10.26
CA ILE A 35 -7.67 11.36 -9.57
C ILE A 35 -7.06 11.72 -8.21
N SER A 36 -6.27 12.80 -8.14
CA SER A 36 -5.70 13.29 -6.89
C SER A 36 -6.78 13.73 -5.91
N TYR A 37 -7.82 14.44 -6.39
CA TYR A 37 -8.96 14.82 -5.55
C TYR A 37 -9.77 13.62 -5.05
N LEU A 38 -9.89 12.55 -5.82
CA LEU A 38 -10.55 11.32 -5.36
C LEU A 38 -9.77 10.66 -4.21
N TYR A 39 -8.44 10.63 -4.29
CA TYR A 39 -7.61 10.09 -3.21
C TYR A 39 -7.60 10.99 -1.97
N GLU A 40 -7.63 12.29 -2.15
CA GLU A 40 -7.81 13.24 -1.04
C GLU A 40 -9.17 13.04 -0.35
N ALA A 41 -10.26 12.92 -1.12
CA ALA A 41 -11.59 12.61 -0.59
C ALA A 41 -11.62 11.26 0.14
N ALA A 42 -10.92 10.24 -0.38
CA ALA A 42 -10.78 8.95 0.27
C ALA A 42 -10.04 9.06 1.62
N ALA A 43 -8.99 9.88 1.70
CA ALA A 43 -8.27 10.15 2.94
C ALA A 43 -9.14 10.89 3.96
N VAL A 44 -9.90 11.91 3.53
CA VAL A 44 -10.87 12.60 4.38
C VAL A 44 -11.92 11.62 4.91
N PHE A 45 -12.44 10.73 4.06
CA PHE A 45 -13.37 9.69 4.48
C PHE A 45 -12.73 8.73 5.50
N GLY A 46 -11.46 8.38 5.33
CA GLY A 46 -10.70 7.61 6.33
C GLY A 46 -10.60 8.32 7.68
N TYR A 47 -10.31 9.61 7.70
CA TYR A 47 -10.30 10.40 8.94
C TYR A 47 -11.67 10.47 9.61
N VAL A 48 -12.74 10.66 8.84
CA VAL A 48 -14.12 10.62 9.36
C VAL A 48 -14.40 9.26 9.99
N ASN A 49 -13.99 8.17 9.34
CA ASN A 49 -14.14 6.84 9.90
C ASN A 49 -13.30 6.61 11.15
N MET A 50 -12.10 7.20 11.25
CA MET A 50 -11.28 7.15 12.46
C MET A 50 -11.91 7.96 13.62
N PHE A 51 -12.59 9.05 13.30
CA PHE A 51 -13.33 9.84 14.29
C PHE A 51 -14.57 9.08 14.78
N MET A 52 -15.33 8.48 13.85
CA MET A 52 -16.48 7.63 14.15
C MET A 52 -16.11 6.34 14.87
N SER A 53 -14.92 5.77 14.61
CA SER A 53 -14.51 4.51 15.23
C SER A 53 -14.45 4.62 16.75
N ARG A 54 -14.12 5.80 17.30
CA ARG A 54 -14.17 6.04 18.76
C ARG A 54 -15.55 5.82 19.37
N GLU A 55 -16.60 6.21 18.68
CA GLU A 55 -18.00 6.04 19.11
C GLU A 55 -18.51 4.61 18.78
N PHE A 56 -18.05 4.04 17.67
CA PHE A 56 -18.38 2.67 17.23
C PHE A 56 -17.79 1.58 18.12
N ILE A 57 -16.68 1.85 18.84
CA ILE A 57 -16.03 0.93 19.79
C ILE A 57 -16.99 0.47 20.90
N ALA A 58 -17.95 1.31 21.29
CA ALA A 58 -18.94 0.95 22.32
C ALA A 58 -20.01 -0.03 21.81
N SER A 59 -20.20 -0.15 20.49
CA SER A 59 -21.36 -0.81 19.89
C SER A 59 -21.03 -2.02 19.00
N PHE A 60 -19.80 -2.13 18.48
CA PHE A 60 -19.38 -3.23 17.60
C PHE A 60 -18.13 -3.91 18.16
N GLY A 61 -18.20 -5.23 18.37
CA GLY A 61 -17.13 -6.03 18.97
C GLY A 61 -15.81 -6.03 18.19
N GLU A 62 -14.75 -6.57 18.81
CA GLU A 62 -13.36 -6.49 18.33
C GLU A 62 -13.12 -7.01 16.91
N TYR A 63 -13.85 -8.04 16.48
CA TYR A 63 -13.73 -8.61 15.13
C TYR A 63 -14.10 -7.61 14.03
N MET A 64 -15.23 -6.90 14.19
CA MET A 64 -15.67 -5.92 13.19
C MET A 64 -14.69 -4.74 13.09
N ARG A 65 -14.06 -4.38 14.21
CA ARG A 65 -13.06 -3.29 14.29
C ARG A 65 -11.81 -3.62 13.47
N PHE A 66 -11.34 -4.87 13.55
CA PHE A 66 -10.23 -5.35 12.74
C PHE A 66 -10.60 -5.42 11.25
N SER A 67 -11.72 -6.05 10.92
CA SER A 67 -12.11 -6.25 9.52
C SER A 67 -12.26 -4.94 8.76
N TYR A 68 -12.90 -3.93 9.35
CA TYR A 68 -13.07 -2.63 8.71
C TYR A 68 -11.72 -1.93 8.47
N SER A 69 -10.85 -1.91 9.48
CA SER A 69 -9.52 -1.28 9.38
C SER A 69 -8.63 -1.98 8.36
N PHE A 70 -8.68 -3.31 8.33
CA PHE A 70 -7.93 -4.13 7.37
C PHE A 70 -8.46 -3.96 5.94
N LEU A 71 -9.78 -3.90 5.75
CA LEU A 71 -10.38 -3.68 4.43
C LEU A 71 -10.01 -2.30 3.87
N TYR A 72 -9.95 -1.27 4.72
CA TYR A 72 -9.52 0.06 4.30
C TYR A 72 -8.06 0.06 3.83
N LEU A 73 -7.16 -0.62 4.56
CA LEU A 73 -5.77 -0.82 4.14
C LEU A 73 -5.67 -1.62 2.84
N ALA A 74 -6.43 -2.71 2.71
CA ALA A 74 -6.44 -3.53 1.50
C ALA A 74 -6.88 -2.72 0.27
N LEU A 75 -7.86 -1.83 0.44
CA LEU A 75 -8.31 -0.91 -0.61
C LEU A 75 -7.21 0.08 -1.00
N ALA A 76 -6.48 0.64 -0.03
CA ALA A 76 -5.35 1.52 -0.30
C ALA A 76 -4.25 0.79 -1.08
N LEU A 77 -3.86 -0.42 -0.65
CA LEU A 77 -2.86 -1.25 -1.33
C LEU A 77 -3.29 -1.63 -2.75
N ALA A 78 -4.56 -1.97 -2.95
CA ALA A 78 -5.10 -2.27 -4.28
C ALA A 78 -4.97 -1.06 -5.22
N ASN A 79 -5.15 0.17 -4.71
CA ASN A 79 -4.96 1.39 -5.49
C ASN A 79 -3.48 1.63 -5.83
N VAL A 80 -2.56 1.41 -4.89
CA VAL A 80 -1.11 1.50 -5.16
C VAL A 80 -0.72 0.54 -6.30
N ILE A 81 -1.17 -0.72 -6.22
CA ILE A 81 -0.93 -1.72 -7.26
C ILE A 81 -1.60 -1.30 -8.58
N GLY A 82 -2.83 -0.80 -8.53
CA GLY A 82 -3.60 -0.36 -9.69
C GLY A 82 -2.89 0.78 -10.46
N ILE A 83 -2.35 1.77 -9.75
CA ILE A 83 -1.55 2.85 -10.35
C ILE A 83 -0.30 2.30 -11.03
N ASN A 84 0.38 1.36 -10.39
CA ASN A 84 1.57 0.73 -10.96
C ASN A 84 1.24 -0.04 -12.27
N VAL A 85 0.14 -0.79 -12.28
CA VAL A 85 -0.37 -1.49 -13.46
C VAL A 85 -0.79 -0.51 -14.56
N TYR A 86 -1.46 0.58 -14.21
CA TYR A 86 -1.87 1.62 -15.16
C TYR A 86 -0.66 2.27 -15.85
N LEU A 87 0.40 2.59 -15.10
CA LEU A 87 1.63 3.16 -15.66
C LEU A 87 2.31 2.18 -16.63
N LEU A 88 2.33 0.90 -16.26
CA LEU A 88 2.93 -0.16 -17.06
C LEU A 88 2.15 -0.44 -18.35
N VAL A 89 0.84 -0.66 -18.25
CA VAL A 89 0.01 -1.16 -19.35
C VAL A 89 -0.56 -0.03 -20.19
N SER A 90 -1.22 0.94 -19.55
CA SER A 90 -1.97 1.98 -20.26
C SER A 90 -1.07 3.10 -20.79
N LYS A 91 -0.08 3.52 -19.99
CA LYS A 91 0.87 4.57 -20.40
C LYS A 91 2.13 4.03 -21.08
N LYS A 92 2.38 2.71 -21.03
CA LYS A 92 3.59 2.06 -21.57
C LYS A 92 4.90 2.71 -21.06
N SER A 93 4.86 3.38 -19.92
CA SER A 93 6.03 4.05 -19.34
C SER A 93 6.75 3.08 -18.40
N TRP A 94 7.53 2.19 -18.98
CA TRP A 94 8.24 1.13 -18.24
C TRP A 94 9.20 1.69 -17.19
N GLY A 95 9.91 2.79 -17.50
CA GLY A 95 10.84 3.42 -16.56
C GLY A 95 10.12 3.98 -15.33
N THR A 96 9.07 4.78 -15.53
CA THR A 96 8.29 5.36 -14.44
C THR A 96 7.56 4.28 -13.63
N ALA A 97 7.00 3.26 -14.29
CA ALA A 97 6.35 2.14 -13.61
C ALA A 97 7.35 1.34 -12.76
N LYS A 98 8.56 1.08 -13.25
CA LYS A 98 9.61 0.41 -12.46
C LYS A 98 10.01 1.22 -11.23
N VAL A 99 10.28 2.52 -11.40
CA VAL A 99 10.64 3.40 -10.28
C VAL A 99 9.51 3.45 -9.26
N PHE A 100 8.26 3.58 -9.71
CA PHE A 100 7.10 3.57 -8.84
C PHE A 100 6.95 2.23 -8.10
N ALA A 101 7.14 1.11 -8.80
CA ALA A 101 7.13 -0.21 -8.20
C ALA A 101 8.19 -0.36 -7.10
N SER A 102 9.42 0.07 -7.36
CA SER A 102 10.53 -0.06 -6.40
C SER A 102 10.46 0.91 -5.22
N CYS A 103 10.04 2.15 -5.46
CA CYS A 103 10.08 3.21 -4.46
C CYS A 103 8.78 3.34 -3.66
N VAL A 104 7.65 2.88 -4.20
CA VAL A 104 6.34 3.04 -3.58
C VAL A 104 5.67 1.69 -3.35
N THR A 105 5.38 0.92 -4.41
CA THR A 105 4.62 -0.33 -4.27
C THR A 105 5.29 -1.35 -3.37
N PHE A 106 6.60 -1.58 -3.54
CA PHE A 106 7.34 -2.53 -2.71
C PHE A 106 7.40 -2.13 -1.23
N PRO A 107 7.91 -0.95 -0.84
CA PRO A 107 8.00 -0.59 0.57
C PRO A 107 6.62 -0.54 1.23
N THR A 108 5.58 -0.05 0.55
CA THR A 108 4.22 -0.01 1.12
C THR A 108 3.66 -1.40 1.40
N VAL A 109 3.80 -2.35 0.46
CA VAL A 109 3.39 -3.75 0.67
C VAL A 109 4.24 -4.41 1.76
N LEU A 110 5.55 -4.19 1.77
CA LEU A 110 6.46 -4.76 2.77
C LEU A 110 6.10 -4.28 4.19
N ILE A 111 5.92 -2.97 4.36
CA ILE A 111 5.58 -2.34 5.65
C ILE A 111 4.22 -2.86 6.13
N SER A 112 3.21 -2.89 5.25
CA SER A 112 1.87 -3.36 5.59
C SER A 112 1.87 -4.82 6.05
N THR A 113 2.58 -5.68 5.30
CA THR A 113 2.73 -7.10 5.61
C THR A 113 3.53 -7.34 6.89
N PHE A 114 4.56 -6.53 7.16
CA PHE A 114 5.33 -6.57 8.40
C PHE A 114 4.45 -6.25 9.61
N PHE A 115 3.71 -5.14 9.59
CA PHE A 115 2.81 -4.77 10.68
C PHE A 115 1.67 -5.76 10.87
N PHE A 116 1.14 -6.32 9.76
CA PHE A 116 0.14 -7.38 9.82
C PHE A 116 0.68 -8.63 10.55
N SER A 117 1.92 -9.04 10.26
CA SER A 117 2.56 -10.17 10.93
C SER A 117 2.81 -9.93 12.41
N LEU A 118 3.02 -8.67 12.83
CA LEU A 118 3.15 -8.32 14.24
C LEU A 118 1.80 -8.40 14.96
N TYR A 119 0.70 -8.05 14.28
CA TYR A 119 -0.66 -8.12 14.82
C TYR A 119 -1.18 -9.56 14.96
N CYS A 120 -1.03 -10.38 13.91
CA CYS A 120 -1.60 -11.73 13.83
C CYS A 120 -0.72 -12.84 14.45
N LYS A 121 0.12 -12.52 15.44
CA LYS A 121 1.17 -13.40 15.98
C LYS A 121 0.73 -14.85 16.24
N ASP A 122 -0.52 -15.06 16.67
CA ASP A 122 -1.02 -16.40 17.06
C ASP A 122 -2.35 -16.82 16.41
N THR A 123 -3.03 -15.96 15.63
CA THR A 123 -4.44 -16.17 15.26
C THR A 123 -4.72 -16.47 13.80
N SER A 124 -3.80 -16.17 12.86
CA SER A 124 -4.06 -16.32 11.41
C SER A 124 -2.81 -16.59 10.58
N TYR A 125 -2.17 -17.74 10.83
CA TYR A 125 -0.96 -18.19 10.13
C TYR A 125 -1.12 -18.27 8.60
N VAL A 126 -2.30 -18.65 8.10
CA VAL A 126 -2.56 -18.74 6.64
C VAL A 126 -2.52 -17.36 5.98
N LEU A 127 -3.18 -16.37 6.58
CA LEU A 127 -3.27 -15.02 6.02
C LEU A 127 -1.92 -14.30 6.11
N THR A 128 -1.21 -14.47 7.22
CA THR A 128 0.16 -13.95 7.37
C THR A 128 1.12 -14.57 6.35
N ALA A 129 1.06 -15.88 6.14
CA ALA A 129 1.88 -16.56 5.14
C ALA A 129 1.52 -16.13 3.70
N ALA A 130 0.24 -15.91 3.39
CA ALA A 130 -0.21 -15.41 2.10
C ALA A 130 0.31 -13.98 1.83
N LEU A 131 0.22 -13.08 2.82
CA LEU A 131 0.75 -11.72 2.68
C LEU A 131 2.28 -11.71 2.54
N MET A 132 2.98 -12.51 3.34
CA MET A 132 4.45 -12.65 3.25
C MET A 132 4.90 -13.18 1.89
N SER A 133 4.25 -14.24 1.39
CA SER A 133 4.57 -14.78 0.07
C SER A 133 4.29 -13.77 -1.05
N SER A 134 3.20 -13.00 -0.96
CA SER A 134 2.91 -11.93 -1.92
C SER A 134 3.98 -10.82 -1.92
N ALA A 135 4.44 -10.41 -0.73
CA ALA A 135 5.49 -9.40 -0.58
C ALA A 135 6.84 -9.90 -1.11
N MET A 136 7.16 -11.18 -0.88
CA MET A 136 8.36 -11.82 -1.44
C MET A 136 8.30 -11.89 -2.96
N ILE A 137 7.17 -12.33 -3.54
CA ILE A 137 6.98 -12.41 -4.99
C ILE A 137 7.14 -11.02 -5.62
N LEU A 138 6.53 -9.99 -5.01
CA LEU A 138 6.63 -8.61 -5.49
C LEU A 138 8.08 -8.09 -5.41
N GLY A 139 8.78 -8.35 -4.31
CA GLY A 139 10.18 -7.97 -4.13
C GLY A 139 11.12 -8.65 -5.13
N ILE A 140 10.93 -9.94 -5.36
CA ILE A 140 11.68 -10.70 -6.37
C ILE A 140 11.41 -10.12 -7.76
N GLY A 141 10.14 -9.88 -8.12
CA GLY A 141 9.76 -9.32 -9.41
C GLY A 141 10.42 -7.96 -9.69
N ILE A 142 10.52 -7.10 -8.67
CA ILE A 142 11.16 -5.78 -8.79
C ILE A 142 12.67 -5.91 -8.89
N ALA A 143 13.31 -6.80 -8.12
CA ALA A 143 14.74 -7.05 -8.24
C ALA A 143 15.10 -7.50 -9.67
N PHE A 144 14.32 -8.42 -10.25
CA PHE A 144 14.49 -8.85 -11.64
C PHE A 144 14.24 -7.75 -12.68
N LEU A 145 13.38 -6.76 -12.40
CA LEU A 145 13.12 -5.65 -13.31
C LEU A 145 14.20 -4.56 -13.28
N VAL A 146 14.85 -4.35 -12.12
CA VAL A 146 15.85 -3.29 -11.88
C VAL A 146 17.28 -3.75 -12.20
N VAL A 147 17.65 -5.00 -11.89
CA VAL A 147 18.99 -5.56 -12.13
C VAL A 147 19.44 -5.52 -13.59
N PRO A 148 18.64 -5.89 -14.61
CA PRO A 148 19.11 -5.94 -16.00
C PRO A 148 19.40 -4.54 -16.57
N GLU A 149 18.71 -3.50 -16.09
CA GLU A 149 18.97 -2.11 -16.51
C GLU A 149 20.29 -1.59 -15.97
N LYS A 150 20.56 -1.78 -14.67
CA LYS A 150 21.86 -1.38 -14.08
C LYS A 150 23.03 -2.12 -14.71
N LEU A 151 22.82 -3.37 -15.13
CA LEU A 151 23.85 -4.15 -15.83
C LEU A 151 24.11 -3.58 -17.23
N LYS A 152 23.05 -3.24 -17.97
CA LYS A 152 23.12 -2.68 -19.32
C LYS A 152 23.75 -1.28 -19.33
N GLU A 153 23.36 -0.42 -18.40
CA GLU A 153 23.88 0.95 -18.24
C GLU A 153 25.36 0.97 -17.81
N LYS A 154 25.81 -0.08 -17.10
CA LYS A 154 27.22 -0.27 -16.73
C LYS A 154 28.05 -0.84 -17.88
N LEU A 155 27.43 -1.55 -18.82
CA LEU A 155 28.08 -2.10 -20.01
C LEU A 155 28.27 -1.02 -21.09
N GLU A 156 27.30 -0.12 -21.27
CA GLU A 156 27.37 1.00 -22.24
C GLU A 156 28.33 2.14 -21.81
N ARG A 157 28.78 2.15 -20.54
CA ARG A 157 29.76 3.11 -20.01
C ARG A 157 31.22 2.62 -20.05
N ARG A 158 31.49 1.41 -20.57
CA ARG A 158 32.84 0.86 -20.77
C ARG A 158 33.18 0.84 -22.25
#